data_AF-A0A4Z1CAW5-F1
#
_entry.id   AF-A0A4Z1CAW5-F1
#
_cell.length_a   1.000
_cell.length_b   1.000
_cell.length_c   1.000
_cell.angle_alpha   90.00
_cell.angle_beta   90.00
_cell.angle_gamma   90.00
#
_symmetry.space_group_name_H-M   'P 1'
#
loop_
_entity.id
_entity.type
_entity.pdbx_description
1 polymer ?
#
loop_
_entity_poly.entity_id
_entity_poly.type
_entity_poly.pdbx_seq_one_letter_code
_entity_poly.pdbx_strand_id
1 'polypeptide(L)'
;MNEQGKASGMCRCHIDRRAMLKLSGASSLSLLAGCDDIDLVSDATVEAMGLQAWAEIRTATPASPDPALQRILAEVAERLLIAAGEASSNWEVLVFRGSEINAFALPGRKIGIYEGMFGVVQNRDQLAAIVGHEIGHLQAEHSQERMSAQVAQNWGLRALSWVLRAGEVEYAAEIAAALGVGLEYGLVLPYSRRQELEADRLGLITMAGAGFQPAEAVSLWQRMEAATAGRGPEFLATHPAPQSRIAAIKAMLPKI
;
A
#
# COMPACT_ATOMS: atom_id res chain seq x y z
N MET A 1 28.04 17.64 -28.44
CA MET A 1 27.25 18.87 -28.66
C MET A 1 26.03 18.44 -29.46
N ASN A 2 24.77 18.52 -29.05
CA ASN A 2 24.00 19.07 -27.91
C ASN A 2 22.76 18.15 -27.77
N GLU A 3 22.31 17.75 -26.59
CA GLU A 3 21.36 18.40 -25.65
C GLU A 3 19.93 18.70 -26.16
N GLN A 4 18.97 18.39 -25.26
CA GLN A 4 17.53 18.68 -25.18
C GLN A 4 16.57 17.67 -25.83
N GLY A 5 15.52 17.15 -25.19
CA GLY A 5 14.92 17.43 -23.87
C GLY A 5 13.47 16.92 -23.88
N LYS A 6 13.11 16.07 -22.92
CA LYS A 6 11.79 15.48 -22.66
C LYS A 6 10.71 16.56 -22.44
N ALA A 7 9.51 16.36 -23.00
CA ALA A 7 8.30 17.04 -22.56
C ALA A 7 7.17 16.00 -22.37
N SER A 8 7.09 15.41 -21.18
CA SER A 8 5.86 14.77 -20.69
C SER A 8 5.01 15.88 -20.08
N GLY A 9 3.85 16.16 -20.68
CA GLY A 9 2.90 17.14 -20.18
C GLY A 9 2.20 16.64 -18.93
N MET A 10 2.78 16.91 -17.75
CA MET A 10 2.05 16.86 -16.48
C MET A 10 1.20 18.13 -16.37
N CYS A 11 -0.13 17.98 -16.34
CA CYS A 11 -1.03 19.04 -15.90
C CYS A 11 -0.78 19.31 -14.40
N ARG A 12 0.13 20.23 -14.10
CA ARG A 12 0.30 20.76 -12.73
C ARG A 12 -0.75 21.83 -12.49
N CYS A 13 -1.76 21.52 -11.68
CA CYS A 13 -2.72 22.52 -11.23
C CYS A 13 -2.10 23.37 -10.11
N HIS A 14 -1.51 24.52 -10.47
CA HIS A 14 -1.09 25.52 -9.48
C HIS A 14 -2.33 26.23 -8.94
N ILE A 15 -2.80 25.81 -7.75
CA ILE A 15 -3.77 26.61 -7.01
C ILE A 15 -2.99 27.75 -6.35
N ASP A 16 -3.10 28.95 -6.93
CA ASP A 16 -2.55 30.17 -6.34
C ASP A 16 -3.19 30.39 -4.97
N ARG A 17 -2.38 30.61 -3.91
CA ARG A 17 -2.86 30.84 -2.53
C ARG A 17 -3.88 31.97 -2.45
N ARG A 18 -3.87 32.89 -3.42
CA ARG A 18 -4.83 34.00 -3.52
C ARG A 18 -6.22 33.58 -4.03
N ALA A 19 -6.34 32.45 -4.73
CA ALA A 19 -7.62 31.92 -5.20
C ALA A 19 -8.44 31.29 -4.06
N MET A 20 -7.80 30.72 -3.04
CA MET A 20 -8.49 30.14 -1.88
C MET A 20 -9.22 31.18 -1.01
N LEU A 21 -8.80 32.44 -1.02
CA LEU A 21 -9.41 33.49 -0.18
C LEU A 21 -10.68 34.13 -0.78
N LYS A 22 -11.11 33.74 -1.99
CA LYS A 22 -12.27 34.35 -2.68
C LYS A 22 -13.47 33.43 -2.89
N LEU A 23 -13.52 32.25 -2.26
CA LEU A 23 -14.70 31.39 -2.32
C LEU A 23 -15.64 31.62 -1.12
N SER A 24 -16.30 32.77 -1.11
CA SER A 24 -17.58 32.93 -0.42
C SER A 24 -18.70 32.65 -1.41
N GLY A 25 -19.28 31.44 -1.37
CA GLY A 25 -20.53 31.13 -2.09
C GLY A 25 -20.50 29.80 -2.86
N ALA A 26 -21.22 28.81 -2.31
CA ALA A 26 -21.97 27.68 -2.91
C ALA A 26 -21.57 26.99 -4.24
N SER A 27 -20.45 27.31 -4.88
CA SER A 27 -20.07 26.78 -6.21
C SER A 27 -18.78 25.94 -6.18
N SER A 28 -18.28 25.58 -5.00
CA SER A 28 -17.02 24.84 -4.82
C SER A 28 -17.10 23.35 -5.19
N LEU A 29 -18.28 22.76 -5.35
CA LEU A 29 -18.38 21.32 -5.64
C LEU A 29 -17.97 20.94 -7.07
N SER A 30 -17.93 21.88 -8.01
CA SER A 30 -17.61 21.58 -9.42
C SER A 30 -16.12 21.68 -9.76
N LEU A 31 -15.27 22.20 -8.85
CA LEU A 31 -13.81 22.32 -9.06
C LEU A 31 -13.03 21.08 -8.62
N LEU A 32 -13.68 20.13 -7.92
CA LEU A 32 -13.08 18.88 -7.46
C LEU A 32 -13.53 17.66 -8.27
N ALA A 33 -14.49 17.84 -9.20
CA ALA A 33 -15.09 16.75 -9.97
C ALA A 33 -14.23 16.25 -11.15
N GLY A 34 -12.95 16.67 -11.24
CA GLY A 34 -12.07 16.33 -12.36
C GLY A 34 -10.60 16.08 -11.99
N CYS A 35 -10.28 15.99 -10.69
CA CYS A 35 -8.98 15.50 -10.25
C CYS A 35 -9.20 14.09 -9.69
N ASP A 36 -8.96 13.08 -10.52
CA ASP A 36 -9.10 11.68 -10.10
C ASP A 36 -8.05 11.29 -9.04
N ASP A 37 -6.96 12.06 -8.89
CA ASP A 37 -5.98 11.93 -7.79
C ASP A 37 -5.65 13.30 -7.18
N ILE A 38 -5.87 13.44 -5.88
CA ILE A 38 -5.42 14.60 -5.09
C ILE A 38 -4.34 14.11 -4.13
N ASP A 39 -3.08 14.32 -4.47
CA ASP A 39 -1.94 14.06 -3.57
C ASP A 39 -1.85 15.16 -2.51
N LEU A 40 -2.57 14.96 -1.41
CA LEU A 40 -2.59 15.87 -0.27
C LEU A 40 -1.39 15.66 0.67
N VAL A 41 -0.74 14.50 0.58
CA VAL A 41 0.43 14.13 1.38
C VAL A 41 1.63 13.95 0.45
N SER A 42 2.76 14.56 0.78
CA SER A 42 3.99 14.43 -0.03
C SER A 42 4.68 13.08 0.18
N ASP A 43 5.37 12.60 -0.84
CA ASP A 43 6.15 11.35 -0.82
C ASP A 43 7.15 11.35 0.34
N ALA A 44 7.81 12.49 0.58
CA ALA A 44 8.76 12.65 1.68
C ALA A 44 8.12 12.48 3.07
N THR A 45 6.86 12.91 3.22
CA THR A 45 6.08 12.68 4.46
C THR A 45 5.73 11.20 4.61
N VAL A 46 5.27 10.57 3.54
CA VAL A 46 4.89 9.15 3.52
C VAL A 46 6.11 8.26 3.80
N GLU A 47 7.26 8.57 3.20
CA GLU A 47 8.55 7.93 3.46
C GLU A 47 8.97 8.09 4.93
N ALA A 48 8.94 9.31 5.48
CA ALA A 48 9.30 9.53 6.88
C ALA A 48 8.43 8.71 7.85
N MET A 49 7.12 8.61 7.58
CA MET A 49 6.20 7.79 8.36
C MET A 49 6.50 6.29 8.21
N GLY A 50 6.80 5.81 7.00
CA GLY A 50 7.21 4.43 6.77
C GLY A 50 8.48 4.04 7.52
N LEU A 51 9.48 4.93 7.56
CA LEU A 51 10.71 4.74 8.34
C LEU A 51 10.46 4.72 9.84
N GLN A 52 9.57 5.56 10.35
CA GLN A 52 9.17 5.54 11.75
C GLN A 52 8.47 4.22 12.11
N ALA A 53 7.47 3.82 11.33
CA ALA A 53 6.74 2.56 11.53
C ALA A 53 7.69 1.35 11.50
N TRP A 54 8.67 1.35 10.59
CA TRP A 54 9.70 0.31 10.55
C TRP A 54 10.52 0.22 11.84
N ALA A 55 10.93 1.36 12.40
CA ALA A 55 11.69 1.40 13.65
C ALA A 55 10.85 0.90 14.84
N GLU A 56 9.56 1.23 14.88
CA GLU A 56 8.63 0.77 15.90
C GLU A 56 8.40 -0.75 15.81
N ILE A 57 8.14 -1.28 14.61
CA ILE A 57 7.97 -2.72 14.38
C ILE A 57 9.23 -3.49 14.78
N ARG A 58 10.42 -3.02 14.39
CA ARG A 58 11.70 -3.65 14.79
C ARG A 58 11.95 -3.63 16.30
N THR A 59 11.39 -2.64 17.00
CA THR A 59 11.48 -2.56 18.46
C THR A 59 10.51 -3.53 19.12
N ALA A 60 9.28 -3.63 18.60
CA ALA A 60 8.22 -4.49 19.14
C ALA A 60 8.42 -5.97 18.78
N THR A 61 8.93 -6.26 17.59
CA THR A 61 9.06 -7.60 17.03
C THR A 61 10.51 -7.84 16.58
N PRO A 62 11.24 -8.76 17.23
CA PRO A 62 12.60 -9.06 16.84
C PRO A 62 12.64 -9.81 15.50
N ALA A 63 13.78 -9.74 14.82
CA ALA A 63 14.06 -10.55 13.64
C ALA A 63 13.98 -12.06 13.96
N SER A 64 13.60 -12.84 12.97
CA SER A 64 13.68 -14.31 13.03
C SER A 64 15.13 -14.74 13.30
N PRO A 65 15.35 -15.74 14.18
CA PRO A 65 16.67 -16.30 14.41
C PRO A 65 17.07 -17.30 13.33
N ASP A 66 16.19 -17.63 12.37
CA ASP A 66 16.46 -18.61 11.32
C ASP A 66 17.15 -17.96 10.10
N PRO A 67 18.46 -18.19 9.91
CA PRO A 67 19.17 -17.60 8.78
C PRO A 67 18.74 -18.18 7.42
N ALA A 68 18.12 -19.36 7.39
CA ALA A 68 17.65 -19.96 6.14
C ALA A 68 16.44 -19.21 5.58
N LEU A 69 15.50 -18.82 6.45
CA LEU A 69 14.34 -18.00 6.06
C LEU A 69 14.79 -16.65 5.51
N GLN A 70 15.67 -15.96 6.25
CA GLN A 70 16.20 -14.66 5.83
C GLN A 70 16.94 -14.75 4.50
N ARG A 71 17.75 -15.79 4.29
CA ARG A 71 18.49 -15.99 3.04
C ARG A 71 17.56 -16.23 1.86
N ILE A 72 16.56 -17.11 1.99
CA ILE A 72 15.61 -17.39 0.91
C ILE A 72 14.81 -16.13 0.54
N LEU A 73 14.37 -15.36 1.55
CA LEU A 73 13.70 -14.08 1.33
C LEU A 73 14.60 -13.09 0.59
N ALA A 74 15.83 -12.90 1.04
CA ALA A 74 16.77 -11.99 0.41
C ALA A 74 17.04 -12.35 -1.06
N GLU A 75 17.28 -13.63 -1.36
CA GLU A 75 17.49 -14.11 -2.73
C GLU A 75 16.27 -13.87 -3.64
N VAL A 76 15.05 -14.03 -3.12
CA VAL A 76 13.82 -13.79 -3.89
C VAL A 76 13.57 -12.29 -4.08
N ALA A 77 13.67 -11.51 -2.99
CA ALA A 77 13.44 -10.07 -3.02
C ALA A 77 14.45 -9.35 -3.92
N GLU A 78 15.73 -9.72 -3.88
CA GLU A 78 16.76 -9.14 -4.75
C GLU A 78 16.41 -9.29 -6.24
N ARG A 79 16.03 -10.50 -6.66
CA ARG A 79 15.63 -10.75 -8.07
C ARG A 79 14.41 -9.92 -8.48
N LEU A 80 13.42 -9.81 -7.61
CA LEU A 80 12.21 -9.03 -7.88
C LEU A 80 12.51 -7.53 -7.93
N LEU A 81 13.31 -7.01 -7.00
CA LEU A 81 13.70 -5.60 -6.96
C LEU A 81 14.48 -5.21 -8.22
N ILE A 82 15.42 -6.05 -8.67
CA ILE A 82 16.14 -5.83 -9.93
C ILE A 82 15.17 -5.83 -11.12
N ALA A 83 14.23 -6.78 -11.19
CA ALA A 83 13.22 -6.82 -12.25
C ALA A 83 12.25 -5.63 -12.22
N ALA A 84 12.00 -5.09 -11.03
CA ALA A 84 11.22 -3.88 -10.79
C ALA A 84 11.96 -2.57 -11.14
N GLY A 85 13.24 -2.65 -11.54
CA GLY A 85 14.08 -1.48 -11.83
C GLY A 85 14.66 -0.79 -10.59
N GLU A 86 14.61 -1.44 -9.43
CA GLU A 86 15.11 -0.94 -8.16
C GLU A 86 16.53 -1.42 -7.88
N ALA A 87 17.32 -0.59 -7.18
CA ALA A 87 18.59 -1.03 -6.63
C ALA A 87 18.35 -1.76 -5.30
N SER A 88 18.51 -3.09 -5.29
CA SER A 88 18.25 -3.93 -4.10
C SER A 88 19.02 -3.48 -2.85
N SER A 89 20.20 -2.87 -3.01
CA SER A 89 21.01 -2.30 -1.92
C SER A 89 20.35 -1.16 -1.15
N ASN A 90 19.33 -0.51 -1.73
CA ASN A 90 18.59 0.57 -1.07
C ASN A 90 17.42 0.05 -0.23
N TRP A 91 17.15 -1.26 -0.27
CA TRP A 91 16.03 -1.89 0.39
C TRP A 91 16.47 -2.64 1.64
N GLU A 92 15.64 -2.57 2.68
CA GLU A 92 15.80 -3.41 3.87
C GLU A 92 14.67 -4.45 3.86
N VAL A 93 15.07 -5.71 3.81
CA VAL A 93 14.17 -6.85 3.72
C VAL A 93 14.42 -7.76 4.91
N LEU A 94 13.41 -8.01 5.74
CA LEU A 94 13.59 -8.70 7.02
C LEU A 94 12.48 -9.72 7.29
N VAL A 95 12.87 -10.90 7.78
CA VAL A 95 11.95 -11.85 8.40
C VAL A 95 11.78 -11.49 9.87
N PHE A 96 10.55 -11.22 10.29
CA PHE A 96 10.16 -11.00 11.67
C PHE A 96 9.73 -12.30 12.33
N ARG A 97 10.07 -12.46 13.62
CA ARG A 97 9.59 -13.58 14.42
C ARG A 97 8.08 -13.48 14.62
N GLY A 98 7.38 -14.61 14.54
CA GLY A 98 5.95 -14.64 14.83
C GLY A 98 5.17 -15.64 13.98
N SER A 99 4.10 -16.20 14.55
CA SER A 99 3.25 -17.18 13.88
C SER A 99 2.21 -16.55 12.94
N GLU A 100 2.18 -15.24 12.86
CA GLU A 100 1.31 -14.46 11.98
C GLU A 100 1.60 -14.82 10.52
N ILE A 101 0.53 -15.06 9.75
CA ILE A 101 0.62 -15.24 8.31
C ILE A 101 0.48 -13.83 7.74
N ASN A 102 1.58 -13.09 7.64
CA ASN A 102 1.56 -11.72 7.14
C ASN A 102 2.87 -11.31 6.45
N ALA A 103 2.75 -10.35 5.53
CA ALA A 103 3.84 -9.63 4.89
C ALA A 103 3.40 -8.18 4.66
N PHE A 104 4.35 -7.27 4.53
CA PHE A 104 4.04 -5.87 4.29
C PHE A 104 5.22 -5.16 3.61
N ALA A 105 4.88 -4.14 2.83
CA ALA A 105 5.81 -3.13 2.37
C ALA A 105 5.49 -1.76 2.98
N LEU A 106 6.53 -1.04 3.39
CA LEU A 106 6.42 0.35 3.84
C LEU A 106 7.18 1.29 2.90
N PRO A 107 6.68 2.52 2.73
CA PRO A 107 7.45 3.62 2.18
C PRO A 107 8.83 3.74 2.84
N GLY A 108 9.84 4.16 2.09
CA GLY A 108 11.23 4.12 2.55
C GLY A 108 11.92 2.77 2.31
N ARG A 109 11.41 1.98 1.35
CA ARG A 109 12.03 0.76 0.82
C ARG A 109 12.21 -0.33 1.87
N LYS A 110 11.15 -0.61 2.64
CA LYS A 110 11.14 -1.63 3.68
C LYS A 110 10.17 -2.73 3.33
N ILE A 111 10.60 -3.99 3.42
CA ILE A 111 9.76 -5.17 3.25
C ILE A 111 9.91 -6.06 4.47
N GLY A 112 8.79 -6.37 5.11
CA GLY A 112 8.71 -7.28 6.24
C GLY A 112 7.87 -8.51 5.92
N ILE A 113 8.26 -9.66 6.45
CA ILE A 113 7.48 -10.89 6.40
C ILE A 113 7.59 -11.64 7.72
N TYR A 114 6.51 -12.24 8.19
CA TYR A 114 6.52 -13.02 9.44
C TYR A 114 6.80 -14.49 9.18
N GLU A 115 7.42 -15.19 10.14
CA GLU A 115 7.74 -16.63 10.04
C GLU A 115 6.50 -17.48 9.69
N GLY A 116 5.32 -17.13 10.21
CA GLY A 116 4.07 -17.84 9.92
C GLY A 116 3.73 -17.90 8.44
N MET A 117 4.16 -16.92 7.64
CA MET A 117 3.95 -16.93 6.18
C MET A 117 4.71 -18.08 5.50
N PHE A 118 5.88 -18.47 6.01
CA PHE A 118 6.65 -19.61 5.48
C PHE A 118 6.00 -20.97 5.79
N GLY A 119 5.01 -21.01 6.69
CA GLY A 119 4.16 -22.20 6.87
C GLY A 119 3.11 -22.38 5.77
N VAL A 120 2.85 -21.34 4.96
CA VAL A 120 1.85 -21.35 3.87
C VAL A 120 2.53 -21.57 2.51
N VAL A 121 3.61 -20.83 2.29
CA VAL A 121 4.43 -20.86 1.08
C VAL A 121 5.15 -22.21 0.91
N GLN A 122 5.08 -22.81 -0.27
CA GLN A 122 5.75 -24.09 -0.56
C GLN A 122 7.00 -23.99 -1.41
N ASN A 123 7.15 -22.90 -2.17
CA ASN A 123 8.26 -22.75 -3.10
C ASN A 123 8.61 -21.26 -3.25
N ARG A 124 9.72 -21.00 -3.95
CA ARG A 124 10.23 -19.65 -4.17
C ARG A 124 9.32 -18.81 -5.08
N ASP A 125 8.58 -19.43 -6.00
CA ASP A 125 7.64 -18.74 -6.87
C ASP A 125 6.44 -18.18 -6.06
N GLN A 126 5.94 -18.95 -5.09
CA GLN A 126 4.90 -18.50 -4.16
C GLN A 126 5.41 -17.41 -3.22
N LEU A 127 6.65 -17.51 -2.72
CA LEU A 127 7.26 -16.40 -1.97
C LEU A 127 7.38 -15.14 -2.84
N ALA A 128 7.75 -15.33 -4.11
CA ALA A 128 7.88 -14.24 -5.07
C ALA A 128 6.53 -13.56 -5.37
N ALA A 129 5.42 -14.30 -5.34
CA ALA A 129 4.09 -13.72 -5.48
C ALA A 129 3.75 -12.77 -4.31
N ILE A 130 4.11 -13.12 -3.07
CA ILE A 130 3.92 -12.24 -1.91
C ILE A 130 4.78 -10.99 -2.06
N VAL A 131 6.09 -11.17 -2.24
CA VAL A 131 7.02 -10.04 -2.30
C VAL A 131 6.75 -9.16 -3.52
N GLY A 132 6.40 -9.75 -4.67
CA GLY A 132 6.01 -9.02 -5.86
C GLY A 132 4.75 -8.19 -5.66
N HIS A 133 3.76 -8.72 -4.95
CA HIS A 133 2.56 -7.97 -4.56
C HIS A 133 2.89 -6.76 -3.67
N GLU A 134 3.73 -6.95 -2.65
CA GLU A 134 4.19 -5.85 -1.78
C GLU A 134 4.97 -4.77 -2.55
N ILE A 135 5.84 -5.17 -3.48
CA ILE A 135 6.52 -4.23 -4.39
C ILE A 135 5.50 -3.48 -5.27
N GLY A 136 4.47 -4.18 -5.76
CA GLY A 136 3.39 -3.58 -6.54
C GLY A 136 2.65 -2.48 -5.78
N HIS A 137 2.41 -2.63 -4.48
CA HIS A 137 1.82 -1.57 -3.65
C HIS A 137 2.69 -0.30 -3.59
N LEU A 138 4.01 -0.46 -3.52
CA LEU A 138 4.93 0.67 -3.48
C LEU A 138 5.08 1.34 -4.85
N GLN A 139 5.17 0.55 -5.92
CA GLN A 139 5.25 1.08 -7.30
C GLN A 139 4.02 1.89 -7.69
N ALA A 140 2.84 1.51 -7.19
CA ALA A 140 1.59 2.22 -7.43
C ALA A 140 1.28 3.28 -6.35
N GLU A 141 2.22 3.56 -5.43
CA GLU A 141 2.10 4.61 -4.41
C GLU A 141 0.83 4.49 -3.54
N HIS A 142 0.31 3.27 -3.37
CA HIS A 142 -0.99 3.05 -2.73
C HIS A 142 -1.05 3.55 -1.27
N SER A 143 0.08 3.55 -0.55
CA SER A 143 0.16 4.12 0.80
C SER A 143 -0.08 5.63 0.79
N GLN A 144 0.48 6.34 -0.19
CA GLN A 144 0.26 7.78 -0.36
C GLN A 144 -1.16 8.09 -0.80
N GLU A 145 -1.69 7.38 -1.80
CA GLU A 145 -3.08 7.54 -2.26
C GLU A 145 -4.04 7.40 -1.08
N ARG A 146 -3.84 6.37 -0.25
CA ARG A 146 -4.68 6.11 0.92
C ARG A 146 -4.52 7.20 1.99
N MET A 147 -3.31 7.62 2.30
CA MET A 147 -3.08 8.69 3.27
C MET A 147 -3.71 10.01 2.81
N SER A 148 -3.56 10.34 1.52
CA SER A 148 -4.18 11.50 0.90
C SER A 148 -5.71 11.41 0.95
N ALA A 149 -6.30 10.25 0.65
CA ALA A 149 -7.73 10.02 0.77
C ALA A 149 -8.22 10.17 2.22
N GLN A 150 -7.48 9.68 3.21
CA GLN A 150 -7.83 9.83 4.62
C GLN A 150 -7.73 11.30 5.07
N VAL A 151 -6.69 12.01 4.64
CA VAL A 151 -6.59 13.46 4.86
C VAL A 151 -7.78 14.17 4.22
N ALA A 152 -8.10 13.89 2.96
CA ALA A 152 -9.24 14.48 2.26
C ALA A 152 -10.57 14.23 2.99
N GLN A 153 -10.81 12.99 3.45
CA GLN A 153 -11.99 12.63 4.25
C GLN A 153 -12.03 13.41 5.56
N ASN A 154 -10.91 13.48 6.28
CA ASN A 154 -10.83 14.23 7.54
C ASN A 154 -11.06 15.73 7.33
N TRP A 155 -10.54 16.32 6.25
CA TRP A 155 -10.82 17.71 5.89
C TRP A 155 -12.27 17.91 5.49
N GLY A 156 -12.86 16.99 4.72
CA GLY A 156 -14.29 17.00 4.37
C GLY A 156 -15.18 16.93 5.60
N LEU A 157 -14.83 16.09 6.57
CA LEU A 157 -15.54 15.96 7.85
C LEU A 157 -15.36 17.21 8.74
N ARG A 158 -14.19 17.87 8.70
CA ARG A 158 -13.95 19.15 9.37
C ARG A 158 -14.75 20.29 8.74
N ALA A 159 -14.82 20.34 7.41
CA ALA A 159 -15.63 21.33 6.69
C ALA A 159 -17.12 21.11 6.95
N LEU A 160 -17.59 19.86 6.91
CA LEU A 160 -18.96 19.48 7.26
C LEU A 160 -19.27 19.83 8.72
N SER A 161 -18.40 19.51 9.67
CA SER A 161 -18.62 19.85 11.08
C SER A 161 -18.61 21.36 11.32
N TRP A 162 -17.81 22.15 10.59
CA TRP A 162 -17.87 23.61 10.65
C TRP A 162 -19.22 24.16 10.14
N VAL A 163 -19.74 23.61 9.03
CA VAL A 163 -21.09 23.95 8.53
C VAL A 163 -22.18 23.55 9.52
N LEU A 164 -22.10 22.36 10.12
CA LEU A 164 -23.06 21.90 11.13
C LEU A 164 -22.97 22.71 12.44
N ARG A 165 -21.77 23.16 12.84
CA ARG A 165 -21.58 24.07 13.99
C ARG A 165 -22.15 25.46 13.73
N ALA A 166 -22.01 25.96 12.50
CA ALA A 166 -22.68 27.18 12.07
C ALA A 166 -24.22 27.04 12.05
N GLY A 167 -24.74 25.80 12.10
CA GLY A 167 -26.17 25.46 12.19
C GLY A 167 -26.66 24.98 13.57
N GLU A 168 -25.91 25.20 14.66
CA GLU A 168 -26.27 24.83 16.05
C GLU A 168 -26.63 23.35 16.28
N VAL A 169 -25.82 22.42 15.76
CA VAL A 169 -26.03 20.97 16.00
C VAL A 169 -25.28 20.50 17.27
N GLU A 170 -26.01 19.80 18.15
CA GLU A 170 -25.66 19.49 19.55
C GLU A 170 -24.43 18.58 19.79
N TYR A 171 -23.83 18.00 18.74
CA TYR A 171 -22.79 16.94 18.87
C TYR A 171 -21.45 17.24 18.17
N ALA A 172 -21.14 18.51 17.93
CA ALA A 172 -19.98 18.89 17.13
C ALA A 172 -18.61 18.69 17.80
N ALA A 173 -18.57 18.52 19.13
CA ALA A 173 -17.33 18.33 19.88
C ALA A 173 -16.89 16.86 19.89
N GLU A 174 -17.84 15.93 19.98
CA GLU A 174 -17.66 14.48 19.94
C GLU A 174 -17.15 14.03 18.57
N ILE A 175 -17.67 14.62 17.50
CA ILE A 175 -17.22 14.38 16.13
C ILE A 175 -15.76 14.85 15.94
N ALA A 176 -15.37 15.98 16.54
CA ALA A 176 -14.00 16.50 16.44
C ALA A 176 -12.98 15.65 17.20
N ALA A 177 -13.35 15.08 18.35
CA ALA A 177 -12.51 14.16 19.10
C ALA A 177 -12.28 12.82 18.37
N ALA A 178 -13.30 12.30 17.68
CA ALA A 178 -13.18 11.10 16.84
C ALA A 178 -12.22 11.29 15.64
N LEU A 179 -12.08 12.52 15.14
CA LEU A 179 -11.20 12.87 14.01
C LEU A 179 -9.71 13.01 14.38
N GLY A 180 -9.35 13.01 15.68
CA GLY A 180 -7.98 13.22 16.16
C GLY A 180 -7.09 11.98 16.19
N VAL A 181 -7.67 10.78 16.01
CA VAL A 181 -7.01 9.49 16.31
C VAL A 181 -6.52 8.74 15.04
N GLY A 182 -6.71 9.28 13.83
CA GLY A 182 -6.73 8.47 12.61
C GLY A 182 -5.45 8.33 11.77
N LEU A 183 -4.43 9.20 11.92
CA LEU A 183 -3.31 9.26 10.96
C LEU A 183 -2.30 8.09 11.11
N GLU A 184 -2.11 7.60 12.32
CA GLU A 184 -1.20 6.48 12.62
C GLU A 184 -1.72 5.15 12.02
N TYR A 185 -3.05 5.03 11.88
CA TYR A 185 -3.71 3.85 11.31
C TYR A 185 -3.72 3.83 9.78
N GLY A 186 -3.37 4.92 9.08
CA GLY A 186 -3.40 5.00 7.62
C GLY A 186 -2.52 3.94 6.94
N LEU A 187 -1.41 3.55 7.57
CA LEU A 187 -0.52 2.50 7.05
C LEU A 187 -1.09 1.08 7.23
N VAL A 188 -2.05 0.88 8.15
CA VAL A 188 -2.53 -0.45 8.60
C VAL A 188 -3.97 -0.75 8.14
N LEU A 189 -4.68 0.21 7.53
CA LEU A 189 -5.99 -0.05 6.92
C LEU A 189 -5.89 -0.99 5.70
N PRO A 190 -6.95 -1.72 5.32
CA PRO A 190 -7.00 -2.47 4.07
C PRO A 190 -6.84 -1.58 2.84
N TYR A 191 -6.22 -2.09 1.77
CA TYR A 191 -6.30 -1.43 0.46
C TYR A 191 -7.65 -1.68 -0.20
N SER A 192 -8.04 -0.78 -1.10
CA SER A 192 -9.23 -0.99 -1.91
C SER A 192 -9.06 -2.19 -2.84
N ARG A 193 -10.16 -2.82 -3.27
CA ARG A 193 -10.11 -3.92 -4.26
C ARG A 193 -9.40 -3.51 -5.56
N ARG A 194 -9.49 -2.25 -5.96
CA ARG A 194 -8.78 -1.72 -7.14
C ARG A 194 -7.27 -1.79 -6.94
N GLN A 195 -6.79 -1.27 -5.81
CA GLN A 195 -5.39 -1.24 -5.43
C GLN A 195 -4.82 -2.67 -5.27
N GLU A 196 -5.57 -3.58 -4.66
CA GLU A 196 -5.17 -5.00 -4.55
C GLU A 196 -4.97 -5.65 -5.92
N LEU A 197 -5.89 -5.44 -6.87
CA LEU A 197 -5.80 -5.98 -8.23
C LEU A 197 -4.68 -5.32 -9.05
N GLU A 198 -4.40 -4.04 -8.80
CA GLU A 198 -3.28 -3.33 -9.41
C GLU A 198 -1.95 -3.86 -8.89
N ALA A 199 -1.82 -4.05 -7.58
CA ALA A 199 -0.65 -4.65 -6.95
C ALA A 199 -0.45 -6.12 -7.39
N ASP A 200 -1.52 -6.91 -7.53
CA ASP A 200 -1.47 -8.25 -8.16
C ASP A 200 -0.89 -8.17 -9.57
N ARG A 201 -1.42 -7.29 -10.42
CA ARG A 201 -0.98 -7.16 -11.81
C ARG A 201 0.50 -6.77 -11.91
N LEU A 202 0.93 -5.76 -11.16
CA LEU A 202 2.32 -5.30 -11.14
C LEU A 202 3.25 -6.36 -10.55
N GLY A 203 2.83 -7.04 -9.49
CA GLY A 203 3.56 -8.14 -8.88
C GLY A 203 3.77 -9.29 -9.85
N LEU A 204 2.73 -9.72 -10.58
CA LEU A 204 2.84 -10.80 -11.57
C LEU A 204 3.78 -10.44 -12.73
N ILE A 205 3.75 -9.19 -13.22
CA ILE A 205 4.69 -8.70 -14.24
C ILE A 205 6.12 -8.74 -13.71
N THR A 206 6.32 -8.30 -12.46
CA THR A 206 7.64 -8.30 -11.80
C THR A 206 8.15 -9.72 -11.60
N MET A 207 7.28 -10.65 -11.19
CA MET A 207 7.60 -12.08 -11.09
C MET A 207 8.07 -12.64 -12.43
N ALA A 208 7.33 -12.37 -13.51
CA ALA A 208 7.68 -12.83 -14.86
C ALA A 208 9.05 -12.27 -15.30
N GLY A 209 9.26 -10.97 -15.11
CA GLY A 209 10.53 -10.31 -15.41
C GLY A 209 11.71 -10.83 -14.58
N ALA A 210 11.46 -11.27 -13.35
CA ALA A 210 12.46 -11.89 -12.48
C ALA A 210 12.69 -13.38 -12.76
N GLY A 211 11.93 -14.00 -13.67
CA GLY A 211 12.03 -15.43 -14.01
C GLY A 211 11.39 -16.37 -12.97
N PHE A 212 10.40 -15.88 -12.22
CA PHE A 212 9.51 -16.71 -11.40
C PHE A 212 8.24 -17.06 -12.18
N GLN A 213 7.49 -18.06 -11.71
CA GLN A 213 6.24 -18.50 -12.34
C GLN A 213 5.02 -17.71 -11.80
N PRO A 214 4.43 -16.77 -12.54
CA PRO A 214 3.31 -15.95 -12.03
C PRO A 214 2.06 -16.80 -11.71
N ALA A 215 1.89 -17.95 -12.36
CA ALA A 215 0.80 -18.87 -12.09
C ALA A 215 0.77 -19.41 -10.64
N GLU A 216 1.93 -19.44 -9.96
CA GLU A 216 2.03 -19.87 -8.56
C GLU A 216 1.32 -18.92 -7.59
N ALA A 217 1.03 -17.67 -8.01
CA ALA A 217 0.19 -16.77 -7.23
C ALA A 217 -1.22 -17.37 -6.99
N VAL A 218 -1.79 -18.09 -7.96
CA VAL A 218 -3.09 -18.76 -7.79
C VAL A 218 -3.01 -19.82 -6.69
N SER A 219 -1.98 -20.66 -6.73
CA SER A 219 -1.73 -21.71 -5.73
C SER A 219 -1.52 -21.10 -4.34
N LEU A 220 -0.76 -20.01 -4.25
CA LEU A 220 -0.56 -19.26 -3.01
C LEU A 220 -1.89 -18.78 -2.41
N TRP A 221 -2.73 -18.09 -3.19
CA TRP A 221 -4.01 -17.56 -2.69
C TRP A 221 -4.96 -18.66 -2.21
N GLN A 222 -4.99 -19.81 -2.89
CA GLN A 222 -5.76 -20.98 -2.45
C GLN A 222 -5.23 -21.54 -1.11
N ARG A 223 -3.91 -21.57 -0.94
CA ARG A 223 -3.26 -22.01 0.31
C ARG A 223 -3.53 -21.06 1.47
N MET A 224 -3.50 -19.76 1.19
CA MET A 224 -3.82 -18.74 2.17
C MET A 224 -5.28 -18.81 2.59
N GLU A 225 -6.22 -18.99 1.66
CA GLU A 225 -7.64 -19.22 1.96
C GLU A 225 -7.81 -20.45 2.88
N ALA A 226 -7.12 -21.56 2.60
CA ALA A 226 -7.16 -22.75 3.43
C ALA A 226 -6.51 -22.56 4.81
N ALA A 227 -5.38 -21.85 4.89
CA ALA A 227 -4.64 -21.61 6.14
C ALA A 227 -5.35 -20.61 7.07
N THR A 228 -6.17 -19.73 6.49
CA THR A 228 -6.96 -18.72 7.22
C THR A 228 -8.41 -19.17 7.45
N ALA A 229 -8.83 -20.31 6.91
CA ALA A 229 -10.15 -20.90 7.16
C ALA A 229 -10.36 -21.16 8.67
N GLY A 230 -11.15 -20.30 9.32
CA GLY A 230 -11.44 -20.38 10.76
C GLY A 230 -10.44 -19.67 11.68
N ARG A 231 -9.37 -19.07 11.15
CA ARG A 231 -8.52 -18.13 11.90
C ARG A 231 -9.06 -16.72 11.67
N GLY A 232 -9.09 -15.92 12.74
CA GLY A 232 -9.73 -14.60 12.78
C GLY A 232 -9.23 -13.58 11.74
N PRO A 233 -9.81 -12.37 11.73
CA PRO A 233 -9.84 -11.47 10.58
C PRO A 233 -8.50 -10.90 10.11
N GLU A 234 -7.39 -11.08 10.83
CA GLU A 234 -6.25 -10.14 10.78
C GLU A 234 -5.56 -10.04 9.41
N PHE A 235 -5.35 -11.18 8.70
CA PHE A 235 -4.82 -11.16 7.34
C PHE A 235 -5.89 -10.86 6.27
N LEU A 236 -7.10 -11.39 6.44
CA LEU A 236 -8.24 -11.07 5.57
C LEU A 236 -8.69 -9.60 5.70
N ALA A 237 -8.27 -8.92 6.78
CA ALA A 237 -8.53 -7.53 7.07
C ALA A 237 -7.53 -6.60 6.40
N THR A 238 -6.31 -7.06 6.06
CA THR A 238 -5.35 -6.28 5.27
C THR A 238 -5.49 -6.56 3.77
N HIS A 239 -5.75 -7.82 3.37
CA HIS A 239 -5.91 -8.24 1.97
C HIS A 239 -7.18 -9.08 1.73
N PRO A 240 -8.38 -8.47 1.68
CA PRO A 240 -9.63 -9.20 1.51
C PRO A 240 -9.85 -9.80 0.11
N ALA A 241 -10.71 -10.84 0.05
CA ALA A 241 -11.36 -11.41 -1.14
C ALA A 241 -10.53 -12.38 -2.05
N PRO A 242 -10.00 -13.49 -1.50
CA PRO A 242 -9.17 -14.45 -2.24
C PRO A 242 -9.82 -15.00 -3.51
N GLN A 243 -11.12 -15.34 -3.50
CA GLN A 243 -11.80 -15.94 -4.66
C GLN A 243 -11.89 -14.98 -5.86
N SER A 244 -12.20 -13.71 -5.60
CA SER A 244 -12.31 -12.70 -6.65
C SER A 244 -10.94 -12.32 -7.23
N ARG A 245 -9.89 -12.33 -6.39
CA ARG A 245 -8.51 -12.13 -6.81
C ARG A 245 -7.98 -13.30 -7.61
N ILE A 246 -8.22 -14.54 -7.16
CA ILE A 246 -7.87 -15.76 -7.92
C ILE A 246 -8.47 -15.71 -9.33
N ALA A 247 -9.76 -15.34 -9.46
CA ALA A 247 -10.39 -15.21 -10.77
C ALA A 247 -9.75 -14.11 -11.63
N ALA A 248 -9.45 -12.96 -11.03
CA ALA A 248 -8.79 -11.85 -11.73
C ALA A 248 -7.36 -12.19 -12.16
N ILE A 249 -6.55 -12.79 -11.28
CA ILE A 249 -5.20 -13.27 -11.57
C ILE A 249 -5.24 -14.26 -12.74
N LYS A 250 -6.14 -15.25 -12.70
CA LYS A 250 -6.31 -16.21 -13.82
C LYS A 250 -6.62 -15.51 -15.15
N ALA A 251 -7.36 -14.41 -15.13
CA ALA A 251 -7.65 -13.62 -16.32
C ALA A 251 -6.49 -12.73 -16.78
N MET A 252 -5.56 -12.37 -15.87
CA MET A 252 -4.36 -11.59 -16.17
C MET A 252 -3.23 -12.46 -16.75
N LEU A 253 -3.07 -13.71 -16.26
CA LEU A 253 -1.96 -14.59 -16.61
C LEU A 253 -1.69 -14.74 -18.12
N PRO A 254 -2.68 -14.85 -19.03
CA PRO A 254 -2.40 -14.96 -20.47
C PRO A 254 -1.81 -13.70 -21.12
N LYS A 255 -1.79 -12.57 -20.40
CA LYS A 255 -1.30 -11.27 -20.89
C LYS A 255 0.06 -10.88 -20.31
N ILE A 256 0.62 -11.73 -19.46
CA ILE A 256 1.90 -11.56 -18.74
C ILE A 256 2.89 -12.56 -19.34
#